data_AF-A0A1M7KE64-F1
#
_entry.id   AF-A0A1M7KE64-F1
#
_cell.length_a   1.000
_cell.length_b   1.000
_cell.length_c   1.000
_cell.angle_alpha   90.00
_cell.angle_beta   90.00
_cell.angle_gamma   90.00
#
_symmetry.space_group_name_H-M   'P 1'
#
loop_
_entity.id
_entity.type
_entity.pdbx_description
1 polymer ?
#
loop_
_entity_poly.entity_id
_entity_poly.type
_entity_poly.pdbx_seq_one_letter_code
_entity_poly.pdbx_strand_id
1 'polypeptide(L)'
;MCDKPSSMELDNFNRPNDRIVLPLLALSAFDSARAKERFPDYRLTQLVLARLDMTDAEAAVFADFTDAMPWRPNFFGLAPFYDHLRASIERFALAPLFASDGPGRHHHTIRPRGYDYYADAVDPTGMERWRADYRAMTPAQQMLAASIIWLYRGKKDNCWLRRVPCTWHAADAIEEMRRRGALASWGRLLLYPGW
;
A
#
# COMPACT_ATOMS: atom_id res chain seq x y z
N MET A 1 25.94 4.89 49.13
CA MET A 1 24.84 4.15 48.49
C MET A 1 24.12 5.16 47.60
N CYS A 2 24.46 5.42 46.34
CA CYS A 2 24.60 4.52 45.18
C CYS A 2 23.41 3.56 45.04
N ASP A 3 22.32 4.07 44.45
CA ASP A 3 21.37 3.25 43.71
C ASP A 3 21.26 3.80 42.29
N LYS A 4 21.78 3.01 41.35
CA LYS A 4 21.61 3.19 39.90
C LYS A 4 20.22 2.69 39.52
N PRO A 5 19.45 3.38 38.67
CA PRO A 5 18.32 2.76 38.01
C PRO A 5 18.81 1.70 37.01
N SER A 6 18.15 0.55 37.10
CA SER A 6 18.38 -0.72 36.42
C SER A 6 18.54 -0.59 34.90
N SER A 7 19.61 -1.20 34.39
CA SER A 7 19.84 -1.45 32.96
C SER A 7 19.10 -2.72 32.53
N MET A 8 17.86 -2.57 32.06
CA MET A 8 17.01 -3.54 31.32
C MET A 8 15.69 -2.77 31.12
N GLU A 9 15.31 -2.21 29.97
CA GLU A 9 15.22 -2.77 28.63
C GLU A 9 15.51 -1.66 27.59
N LEU A 10 16.77 -1.44 27.24
CA LEU A 10 17.17 -0.59 26.11
C LEU A 10 17.82 -1.45 25.03
N ASP A 11 17.14 -2.52 24.64
CA ASP A 11 17.55 -3.31 23.48
C ASP A 11 16.36 -3.63 22.57
N ASN A 12 16.57 -3.33 21.29
CA ASN A 12 15.78 -3.72 20.12
C ASN A 12 14.56 -2.87 19.70
N PHE A 13 14.76 -1.55 19.54
CA PHE A 13 14.16 -0.85 18.38
C PHE A 13 15.22 -0.62 17.29
N ASN A 14 15.74 -1.71 16.75
CA ASN A 14 16.41 -1.68 15.46
C ASN A 14 15.32 -1.60 14.37
N ARG A 15 14.73 -0.43 14.15
CA ARG A 15 13.81 -0.18 13.01
C ARG A 15 14.58 0.54 11.89
N PRO A 16 15.15 -0.20 10.92
CA PRO A 16 15.84 0.40 9.77
C PRO A 16 14.93 1.20 8.81
N ASN A 17 13.62 1.31 9.08
CA ASN A 17 12.66 1.97 8.20
C ASN A 17 12.48 3.49 8.44
N ASP A 18 12.86 4.02 9.60
CA ASP A 18 12.40 5.33 10.09
C ASP A 18 12.89 6.54 9.26
N ARG A 19 13.74 6.36 8.24
CA ARG A 19 14.26 7.47 7.42
C ARG A 19 14.47 7.16 5.95
N ILE A 20 13.91 6.06 5.42
CA ILE A 20 14.15 5.70 4.01
C ILE A 20 13.14 6.37 3.07
N VAL A 21 11.89 6.56 3.50
CA VAL A 21 10.81 7.05 2.64
C VAL A 21 11.16 8.40 2.03
N LEU A 22 11.43 9.44 2.84
CA LEU A 22 11.67 10.79 2.28
C LEU A 22 12.87 10.86 1.34
N PRO A 23 14.06 10.31 1.68
CA PRO A 23 15.20 10.29 0.75
C PRO A 23 14.90 9.50 -0.54
N LEU A 24 14.16 8.39 -0.44
CA LEU A 24 13.73 7.61 -1.60
C LEU A 24 12.81 8.43 -2.51
N LEU A 25 11.79 9.10 -1.96
CA LEU A 25 10.87 9.95 -2.73
C LEU A 25 11.63 11.08 -3.42
N ALA A 26 12.51 11.77 -2.68
CA ALA A 26 13.34 12.84 -3.20
C ALA A 26 14.18 12.35 -4.39
N LEU A 27 14.92 11.24 -4.26
CA LEU A 27 15.69 10.68 -5.36
C LEU A 27 14.80 10.22 -6.53
N SER A 28 13.67 9.58 -6.24
CA SER A 28 12.70 9.10 -7.27
C SER A 28 11.98 10.24 -8.00
N ALA A 29 12.04 11.48 -7.50
CA ALA A 29 11.57 12.67 -8.20
C ALA A 29 12.49 13.05 -9.37
N PHE A 30 13.80 12.87 -9.18
CA PHE A 30 14.84 13.34 -10.11
C PHE A 30 15.42 12.22 -10.97
N ASP A 31 15.72 11.07 -10.36
CA ASP A 31 16.44 9.96 -10.99
C ASP A 31 16.16 8.63 -10.25
N SER A 32 15.32 7.79 -10.87
CA SER A 32 14.96 6.48 -10.33
C SER A 32 16.15 5.52 -10.27
N ALA A 33 17.15 5.67 -11.15
CA ALA A 33 18.36 4.84 -11.14
C ALA A 33 19.23 5.14 -9.91
N ARG A 34 19.41 6.43 -9.57
CA ARG A 34 20.09 6.83 -8.32
C ARG A 34 19.36 6.36 -7.07
N ALA A 35 18.03 6.43 -7.07
CA ALA A 35 17.22 5.92 -5.97
C ALA A 35 17.47 4.41 -5.76
N LYS A 36 17.57 3.64 -6.86
CA LYS A 36 17.88 2.21 -6.85
C LYS A 36 19.31 1.91 -6.43
N GLU A 37 20.27 2.70 -6.86
CA GLU A 37 21.65 2.55 -6.41
C GLU A 37 21.77 2.76 -4.90
N ARG A 38 21.08 3.76 -4.36
CA ARG A 38 21.11 4.07 -2.92
C ARG A 38 20.31 3.09 -2.07
N PHE A 39 19.19 2.58 -2.58
CA PHE A 39 18.25 1.73 -1.85
C PHE A 39 17.89 0.44 -2.61
N PRO A 40 18.86 -0.39 -3.02
CA PRO A 40 18.68 -1.44 -4.04
C PRO A 40 17.61 -2.49 -3.73
N ASP A 41 17.36 -2.72 -2.45
CA ASP A 41 16.39 -3.72 -2.00
C ASP A 41 15.05 -3.13 -1.55
N TYR A 42 14.87 -1.81 -1.60
CA TYR A 42 13.66 -1.18 -1.08
C TYR A 42 12.47 -1.36 -2.03
N ARG A 43 11.52 -2.19 -1.60
CA ARG A 43 10.38 -2.64 -2.41
C ARG A 43 9.14 -1.77 -2.22
N LEU A 44 8.26 -1.79 -3.22
CA LEU A 44 6.96 -1.12 -3.14
C LEU A 44 6.14 -1.58 -1.91
N THR A 45 6.19 -2.87 -1.56
CA THR A 45 5.51 -3.38 -0.35
C THR A 45 5.99 -2.69 0.92
N GLN A 46 7.29 -2.42 1.03
CA GLN A 46 7.83 -1.72 2.20
C GLN A 46 7.34 -0.28 2.25
N LEU A 47 7.31 0.42 1.11
CA LEU A 47 6.77 1.77 1.01
C LEU A 47 5.28 1.84 1.41
N VAL A 48 4.47 0.89 0.94
CA VAL A 48 3.03 0.83 1.27
C VAL A 48 2.81 0.56 2.76
N LEU A 49 3.59 -0.34 3.35
CA LEU A 49 3.47 -0.68 4.78
C LEU A 49 4.05 0.41 5.70
N ALA A 50 5.04 1.17 5.23
CA ALA A 50 5.63 2.28 5.97
C ALA A 50 4.62 3.40 6.27
N ARG A 51 3.48 3.45 5.56
CA ARG A 51 2.40 4.42 5.82
C ARG A 51 1.97 4.46 7.30
N LEU A 52 2.04 3.33 8.00
CA LEU A 52 1.56 3.20 9.38
C LEU A 52 2.53 3.84 10.37
N ASP A 53 3.77 4.06 9.93
CA ASP A 53 4.85 4.65 10.71
C ASP A 53 5.18 6.08 10.25
N MET A 54 4.51 6.61 9.22
CA MET A 54 4.75 7.99 8.74
C MET A 54 4.27 8.99 9.78
N THR A 55 5.14 9.92 10.15
CA THR A 55 4.76 11.14 10.89
C THR A 55 3.89 12.05 10.03
N ASP A 56 3.15 12.97 10.65
CA ASP A 56 2.34 13.97 9.91
C ASP A 56 3.18 14.77 8.91
N ALA A 57 4.44 15.07 9.27
CA ALA A 57 5.37 15.77 8.39
C ALA A 57 5.77 14.90 7.18
N GLU A 58 6.02 13.61 7.38
CA GLU A 58 6.33 12.69 6.29
C GLU A 58 5.11 12.45 5.38
N ALA A 59 3.92 12.34 5.98
CA ALA A 59 2.67 12.22 5.25
C ALA A 59 2.40 13.46 4.38
N ALA A 60 2.69 14.66 4.88
CA ALA A 60 2.58 15.90 4.12
C ALA A 60 3.54 15.92 2.92
N VAL A 61 4.82 15.58 3.12
CA VAL A 61 5.80 15.50 2.02
C VAL A 61 5.40 14.43 0.99
N PHE A 62 4.89 13.29 1.46
CA PHE A 62 4.38 12.24 0.57
C PHE A 62 3.15 12.69 -0.22
N ALA A 63 2.24 13.44 0.40
CA ALA A 63 1.07 13.99 -0.28
C ALA A 63 1.46 14.96 -1.39
N ASP A 64 2.37 15.90 -1.09
CA ASP A 64 2.91 16.85 -2.06
C ASP A 64 3.63 16.12 -3.21
N PHE A 65 4.46 15.13 -2.89
CA PHE A 65 5.18 14.35 -3.89
C PHE A 65 4.25 13.58 -4.84
N THR A 66 3.16 13.04 -4.32
CA THR A 66 2.21 12.25 -5.11
C THR A 66 1.16 13.09 -5.82
N ASP A 67 1.10 14.40 -5.57
CA ASP A 67 -0.01 15.28 -5.96
C ASP A 67 -1.37 14.75 -5.42
N ALA A 68 -1.33 14.14 -4.25
CA ALA A 68 -2.53 13.77 -3.52
C ALA A 68 -3.13 15.05 -2.91
N MET A 69 -3.95 15.75 -3.72
CA MET A 69 -4.80 16.92 -3.40
C MET A 69 -5.12 17.08 -1.91
N PRO A 70 -5.11 18.32 -1.38
CA PRO A 70 -4.60 18.63 -0.07
C PRO A 70 -5.21 17.69 0.97
N TRP A 71 -4.33 16.83 1.49
CA TRP A 71 -4.52 16.11 2.74
C TRP A 71 -4.97 17.15 3.78
N ARG A 72 -6.29 17.30 3.94
CA ARG A 72 -6.83 18.14 5.00
C ARG A 72 -6.99 17.24 6.22
N PRO A 73 -6.54 17.68 7.40
CA PRO A 73 -6.54 16.86 8.61
C PRO A 73 -7.93 16.45 9.10
N ASN A 74 -9.02 16.92 8.48
CA ASN A 74 -10.41 16.61 8.88
C ASN A 74 -11.08 15.45 8.13
N PHE A 75 -10.33 14.61 7.41
CA PHE A 75 -10.86 13.42 6.75
C PHE A 75 -10.87 12.17 7.65
N PHE A 76 -11.27 12.30 8.93
CA PHE A 76 -11.39 11.20 9.90
C PHE A 76 -12.58 10.24 9.64
N GLY A 77 -13.01 10.08 8.38
CA GLY A 77 -14.17 9.27 8.00
C GLY A 77 -13.81 8.08 7.11
N LEU A 78 -14.39 6.91 7.42
CA LEU A 78 -14.36 5.72 6.54
C LEU A 78 -15.01 5.97 5.18
N ALA A 79 -15.99 6.87 5.08
CA ALA A 79 -16.70 7.18 3.84
C ALA A 79 -15.79 7.81 2.76
N PRO A 80 -15.01 8.87 3.05
CA PRO A 80 -14.03 9.42 2.12
C PRO A 80 -12.97 8.42 1.62
N PHE A 81 -12.57 7.48 2.46
CA PHE A 81 -11.68 6.39 2.07
C PHE A 81 -12.39 5.41 1.13
N TYR A 82 -13.58 4.94 1.52
CA TYR A 82 -14.40 4.01 0.74
C TYR A 82 -14.74 4.56 -0.65
N ASP A 83 -15.20 5.80 -0.74
CA ASP A 83 -15.55 6.43 -2.01
C ASP A 83 -14.34 6.53 -2.94
N HIS A 84 -13.19 6.90 -2.39
CA HIS A 84 -11.95 6.98 -3.15
C HIS A 84 -11.42 5.61 -3.58
N LEU A 85 -11.53 4.59 -2.73
CA LEU A 85 -11.22 3.22 -3.08
C LEU A 85 -12.11 2.73 -4.23
N ARG A 86 -13.42 2.93 -4.13
CA ARG A 86 -14.38 2.54 -5.17
C ARG A 86 -14.06 3.24 -6.49
N ALA A 87 -13.83 4.56 -6.44
CA ALA A 87 -13.44 5.33 -7.61
C ALA A 87 -12.10 4.86 -8.21
N SER A 88 -11.14 4.46 -7.38
CA SER A 88 -9.86 3.90 -7.85
C SER A 88 -10.04 2.55 -8.53
N ILE A 89 -10.84 1.65 -7.94
CA ILE A 89 -11.14 0.33 -8.54
C ILE A 89 -11.82 0.50 -9.90
N GLU A 90 -12.76 1.43 -10.01
CA GLU A 90 -13.43 1.75 -11.26
C GLU A 90 -12.47 2.38 -12.29
N ARG A 91 -11.79 3.46 -11.91
CA ARG A 91 -10.86 4.21 -12.78
C ARG A 91 -9.77 3.34 -13.38
N PHE A 92 -9.24 2.38 -12.61
CA PHE A 92 -8.14 1.52 -13.04
C PHE A 92 -8.61 0.12 -13.47
N ALA A 93 -9.92 -0.09 -13.65
CA ALA A 93 -10.50 -1.36 -14.09
C ALA A 93 -10.09 -2.58 -13.23
N LEU A 94 -10.05 -2.39 -11.91
CA LEU A 94 -9.66 -3.44 -10.94
C LEU A 94 -10.83 -4.30 -10.46
N ALA A 95 -12.04 -4.05 -10.97
CA ALA A 95 -13.26 -4.77 -10.59
C ALA A 95 -13.18 -6.32 -10.68
N PRO A 96 -12.42 -6.93 -11.62
CA PRO A 96 -12.24 -8.40 -11.62
C PRO A 96 -11.57 -8.95 -10.36
N LEU A 97 -10.83 -8.12 -9.61
CA LEU A 97 -10.09 -8.53 -8.41
C LEU A 97 -10.85 -8.26 -7.10
N PHE A 98 -11.84 -7.38 -7.12
CA PHE A 98 -12.52 -6.88 -5.93
C PHE A 98 -14.04 -6.98 -6.07
N ALA A 99 -14.73 -7.32 -4.99
CA ALA A 99 -16.18 -7.35 -4.90
C ALA A 99 -16.65 -6.36 -3.84
N SER A 100 -17.84 -5.78 -4.07
CA SER A 100 -18.58 -5.07 -3.04
C SER A 100 -19.66 -6.02 -2.53
N ASP A 101 -19.42 -6.62 -1.36
CA ASP A 101 -20.32 -7.63 -0.78
C ASP A 101 -21.37 -6.98 0.15
N GLY A 102 -21.56 -5.67 0.04
CA GLY A 102 -22.47 -4.90 0.89
C GLY A 102 -21.95 -4.73 2.34
N PRO A 103 -22.78 -4.20 3.26
CA PRO A 103 -22.42 -4.05 4.67
C PRO A 103 -22.44 -5.42 5.37
N GLY A 104 -21.41 -6.23 5.13
CA GLY A 104 -21.17 -7.45 5.88
C GLY A 104 -20.84 -7.16 7.35
N ARG A 105 -21.00 -8.17 8.23
CA ARG A 105 -20.74 -8.09 9.69
C ARG A 105 -19.31 -7.67 10.07
N HIS A 106 -18.37 -7.68 9.12
CA HIS A 106 -16.97 -7.30 9.31
C HIS A 106 -16.71 -6.08 8.43
N HIS A 107 -16.27 -5.01 9.08
CA HIS A 107 -16.18 -3.59 8.70
C HIS A 107 -15.64 -3.19 7.30
N HIS A 108 -15.36 -4.13 6.40
CA HIS A 108 -14.89 -3.86 5.03
C HIS A 108 -15.98 -4.15 4.00
N THR A 109 -16.43 -3.09 3.32
CA THR A 109 -17.45 -3.11 2.26
C THR A 109 -16.91 -3.52 0.89
N ILE A 110 -15.59 -3.38 0.66
CA ILE A 110 -14.90 -3.90 -0.53
C ILE A 110 -13.91 -4.97 -0.10
N ARG A 111 -13.98 -6.13 -0.76
CA ARG A 111 -13.18 -7.31 -0.44
C ARG A 111 -12.52 -7.89 -1.69
N PRO A 112 -11.28 -8.42 -1.57
CA PRO A 112 -10.69 -9.21 -2.65
C PRO A 112 -11.54 -10.44 -3.01
N ARG A 113 -11.66 -10.77 -4.29
CA ARG A 113 -12.30 -12.02 -4.75
C ARG A 113 -11.40 -13.23 -4.52
N GLY A 114 -11.96 -14.43 -4.63
CA GLY A 114 -11.21 -15.69 -4.49
C GLY A 114 -10.99 -16.15 -3.05
N TYR A 115 -11.78 -15.62 -2.11
CA TYR A 115 -11.78 -16.02 -0.72
C TYR A 115 -13.22 -16.14 -0.23
N ASP A 116 -13.52 -17.24 0.44
CA ASP A 116 -14.77 -17.43 1.16
C ASP A 116 -14.62 -16.83 2.56
N TYR A 117 -15.27 -15.69 2.77
CA TYR A 117 -15.23 -14.95 4.03
C TYR A 117 -16.12 -15.54 5.12
N TYR A 118 -17.07 -16.43 4.77
CA TYR A 118 -17.89 -17.13 5.75
C TYR A 118 -17.17 -18.37 6.28
N ALA A 119 -16.48 -19.09 5.40
CA ALA A 119 -15.68 -20.26 5.75
C ALA A 119 -14.25 -19.92 6.21
N ASP A 120 -13.85 -18.64 6.09
CA ASP A 120 -12.47 -18.16 6.31
C ASP A 120 -11.44 -19.00 5.55
N ALA A 121 -11.70 -19.24 4.26
CA ALA A 121 -10.91 -20.14 3.43
C ALA A 121 -10.72 -19.61 2.01
N VAL A 122 -9.61 -19.99 1.38
CA VAL A 122 -9.38 -19.70 -0.04
C VAL A 122 -10.35 -20.52 -0.89
N ASP A 123 -11.10 -19.87 -1.77
CA ASP A 123 -11.81 -20.54 -2.86
C ASP A 123 -10.79 -20.83 -3.97
N PRO A 124 -10.44 -22.11 -4.25
CA PRO A 124 -9.40 -22.43 -5.23
C PRO A 124 -9.72 -21.91 -6.63
N THR A 125 -10.98 -22.00 -7.07
CA THR A 125 -11.39 -21.60 -8.42
C THR A 125 -11.40 -20.09 -8.54
N GLY A 126 -11.97 -19.40 -7.55
CA GLY A 126 -11.96 -17.94 -7.49
C GLY A 126 -10.55 -17.38 -7.40
N MET A 127 -9.65 -18.00 -6.63
CA MET A 127 -8.25 -17.57 -6.51
C MET A 127 -7.44 -17.81 -7.80
N GLU A 128 -7.70 -18.90 -8.52
CA GLU A 128 -7.10 -19.12 -9.84
C GLU A 128 -7.49 -18.02 -10.82
N ARG A 129 -8.79 -17.70 -10.89
CA ARG A 129 -9.32 -16.60 -11.72
C ARG A 129 -8.73 -15.26 -11.31
N TRP A 130 -8.71 -14.95 -10.02
CA TRP A 130 -8.11 -13.73 -9.48
C TRP A 130 -6.67 -13.55 -9.96
N ARG A 131 -5.85 -14.61 -9.89
CA ARG A 131 -4.44 -14.55 -10.34
C ARG A 131 -4.31 -14.48 -11.85
N ALA A 132 -5.23 -15.07 -12.62
CA ALA A 132 -5.26 -14.92 -14.07
C ALA A 132 -5.55 -13.48 -14.47
N ASP A 133 -6.62 -12.89 -13.91
CA ASP A 133 -7.02 -11.51 -14.16
C ASP A 133 -5.90 -10.54 -13.75
N TYR A 134 -5.28 -10.77 -12.59
CA TYR A 134 -4.15 -9.98 -12.11
C TYR A 134 -2.97 -10.00 -13.08
N ARG A 135 -2.60 -11.17 -13.63
CA ARG A 135 -1.49 -11.28 -14.57
C ARG A 135 -1.78 -10.60 -15.92
N ALA A 136 -3.04 -10.51 -16.30
CA ALA A 136 -3.46 -9.83 -17.54
C ALA A 136 -3.43 -8.28 -17.43
N MET A 137 -3.33 -7.75 -16.21
CA MET A 137 -3.28 -6.30 -15.97
C MET A 137 -1.95 -5.66 -16.40
N THR A 138 -2.01 -4.38 -16.70
CA THR A 138 -0.81 -3.55 -16.89
C THR A 138 0.02 -3.47 -15.60
N PRO A 139 1.33 -3.15 -15.68
CA PRO A 139 2.17 -3.02 -14.49
C PRO A 139 1.62 -2.05 -13.43
N ALA A 140 1.14 -0.87 -13.82
CA ALA A 140 0.54 0.09 -12.88
C ALA A 140 -0.73 -0.46 -12.21
N GLN A 141 -1.58 -1.17 -12.94
CA GLN A 141 -2.76 -1.83 -12.37
C GLN A 141 -2.37 -2.92 -11.37
N GLN A 142 -1.34 -3.72 -11.69
CA GLN A 142 -0.81 -4.73 -10.76
C GLN A 142 -0.26 -4.10 -9.47
N MET A 143 0.47 -3.00 -9.58
CA MET A 143 1.02 -2.25 -8.43
C MET A 143 -0.09 -1.64 -7.56
N LEU A 144 -1.12 -1.05 -8.18
CA LEU A 144 -2.29 -0.52 -7.48
C LEU A 144 -3.05 -1.63 -6.75
N ALA A 145 -3.38 -2.72 -7.46
CA ALA A 145 -4.09 -3.86 -6.89
C ALA A 145 -3.28 -4.50 -5.74
N ALA A 146 -1.96 -4.67 -5.91
CA ALA A 146 -1.10 -5.17 -4.83
C ALA A 146 -1.08 -4.23 -3.62
N SER A 147 -1.02 -2.90 -3.85
CA SER A 147 -1.08 -1.91 -2.78
C SER A 147 -2.40 -2.03 -1.99
N ILE A 148 -3.53 -2.14 -2.69
CA ILE A 148 -4.84 -2.37 -2.07
C ILE A 148 -4.86 -3.68 -1.26
N ILE A 149 -4.30 -4.77 -1.78
CA ILE A 149 -4.19 -6.04 -1.04
C ILE A 149 -3.35 -5.88 0.24
N TRP A 150 -2.21 -5.20 0.17
CA TRP A 150 -1.38 -4.98 1.36
C TRP A 150 -2.05 -4.07 2.39
N LEU A 151 -2.81 -3.06 1.94
CA LEU A 151 -3.63 -2.22 2.83
C LEU A 151 -4.72 -3.05 3.50
N TYR A 152 -5.47 -3.83 2.73
CA TYR A 152 -6.51 -4.73 3.24
C TYR A 152 -5.97 -5.74 4.27
N ARG A 153 -4.73 -6.21 4.09
CA ARG A 153 -4.09 -7.17 5.02
C ARG A 153 -3.35 -6.51 6.17
N GLY A 154 -2.99 -5.23 6.06
CA GLY A 154 -2.08 -4.53 6.97
C GLY A 154 -0.67 -5.12 7.04
N LYS A 155 -0.30 -6.00 6.09
CA LYS A 155 0.98 -6.72 6.07
C LYS A 155 1.29 -7.27 4.68
N LYS A 156 2.49 -7.84 4.52
CA LYS A 156 2.85 -8.61 3.33
C LYS A 156 1.83 -9.74 3.12
N ASP A 157 1.36 -9.87 1.90
CA ASP A 157 0.37 -10.88 1.55
C ASP A 157 1.01 -12.18 1.03
N ASN A 158 0.47 -13.30 1.49
CA ASN A 158 0.83 -14.65 1.06
C ASN A 158 -0.38 -15.44 0.51
N CYS A 159 -1.54 -14.81 0.41
CA CYS A 159 -2.79 -15.42 -0.05
C CYS A 159 -3.04 -15.14 -1.53
N TRP A 160 -3.32 -13.88 -1.89
CA TRP A 160 -3.62 -13.44 -3.25
C TRP A 160 -2.36 -13.30 -4.10
N LEU A 161 -1.37 -12.57 -3.60
CA LEU A 161 -0.14 -12.18 -4.31
C LEU A 161 0.91 -13.30 -4.40
N ARG A 162 0.54 -14.53 -4.05
CA ARG A 162 1.39 -15.70 -4.20
C ARG A 162 1.50 -16.10 -5.68
N ARG A 163 2.73 -16.28 -6.17
CA ARG A 163 3.05 -16.71 -7.56
C ARG A 163 2.54 -15.76 -8.65
N VAL A 164 2.41 -14.47 -8.33
CA VAL A 164 2.16 -13.39 -9.29
C VAL A 164 3.22 -12.30 -9.11
N PRO A 165 3.45 -11.43 -10.11
CA PRO A 165 4.38 -10.31 -9.96
C PRO A 165 3.99 -9.42 -8.78
N CYS A 166 4.86 -9.27 -7.79
CA CYS A 166 4.61 -8.39 -6.64
C CYS A 166 5.89 -7.81 -6.00
N THR A 167 7.04 -7.97 -6.68
CA THR A 167 8.37 -7.67 -6.13
C THR A 167 9.06 -6.51 -6.86
N TRP A 168 8.36 -5.37 -6.98
CA TRP A 168 8.93 -4.18 -7.61
C TRP A 168 9.79 -3.37 -6.66
N HIS A 169 10.85 -2.79 -7.19
CA HIS A 169 11.54 -1.70 -6.51
C HIS A 169 10.59 -0.50 -6.37
N ALA A 170 10.66 0.21 -5.24
CA ALA A 170 9.74 1.31 -4.97
C ALA A 170 9.90 2.47 -5.97
N ALA A 171 11.13 2.84 -6.34
CA ALA A 171 11.38 3.88 -7.34
C ALA A 171 10.80 3.55 -8.73
N ASP A 172 10.96 2.30 -9.20
CA ASP A 172 10.39 1.85 -10.49
C ASP A 172 8.85 1.90 -10.44
N ALA A 173 8.26 1.52 -9.31
CA ALA A 173 6.82 1.57 -9.14
C ALA A 173 6.27 3.00 -9.12
N ILE A 174 6.96 3.92 -8.42
CA ILE A 174 6.64 5.35 -8.42
C ILE A 174 6.69 5.91 -9.85
N GLU A 175 7.76 5.61 -10.59
CA GLU A 175 7.93 6.05 -11.98
C GLU A 175 6.81 5.51 -12.87
N GLU A 176 6.50 4.22 -12.80
CA GLU A 176 5.44 3.60 -13.59
C GLU A 176 4.06 4.18 -13.25
N MET A 177 3.75 4.37 -11.96
CA MET A 177 2.49 4.98 -11.53
C MET A 177 2.39 6.45 -11.97
N ARG A 178 3.49 7.20 -11.95
CA ARG A 178 3.55 8.57 -12.48
C ARG A 178 3.27 8.58 -13.98
N ARG A 179 3.97 7.74 -14.74
CA ARG A 179 3.85 7.61 -16.19
C ARG A 179 2.44 7.24 -16.64
N ARG A 180 1.70 6.48 -15.82
CA ARG A 180 0.33 6.04 -16.09
C ARG A 180 -0.75 6.93 -15.47
N GLY A 181 -0.38 8.06 -14.84
CA GLY A 181 -1.33 8.97 -14.20
C GLY A 181 -2.05 8.37 -12.97
N ALA A 182 -1.44 7.36 -12.35
CA ALA A 182 -1.95 6.65 -11.18
C ALA A 182 -1.40 7.17 -9.84
N LEU A 183 -0.28 7.90 -9.86
CA LEU A 183 0.46 8.27 -8.65
C LEU A 183 -0.39 9.02 -7.62
N ALA A 184 -1.19 10.01 -8.02
CA ALA A 184 -2.02 10.80 -7.10
C ALA A 184 -3.13 9.97 -6.45
N SER A 185 -3.86 9.16 -7.23
CA SER A 185 -4.88 8.24 -6.68
C SER A 185 -4.24 7.19 -5.78
N TRP A 186 -3.09 6.63 -6.16
CA TRP A 186 -2.37 5.70 -5.30
C TRP A 186 -1.93 6.36 -4.00
N GLY A 187 -1.26 7.51 -4.08
CA GLY A 187 -0.74 8.22 -2.91
C GLY A 187 -1.82 8.57 -1.91
N ARG A 188 -2.97 9.06 -2.40
CA ARG A 188 -4.12 9.36 -1.56
C ARG A 188 -4.67 8.12 -0.84
N LEU A 189 -4.63 6.92 -1.44
CA LEU A 189 -5.03 5.68 -0.73
C LEU A 189 -4.15 5.38 0.48
N LEU A 190 -2.85 5.65 0.38
CA LEU A 190 -1.88 5.37 1.44
C LEU A 190 -2.04 6.32 2.64
N LEU A 191 -2.53 7.53 2.41
CA LEU A 191 -2.67 8.60 3.41
C LEU A 191 -3.91 8.49 4.33
N TYR A 192 -4.85 7.58 4.06
CA TYR A 192 -6.02 7.42 4.94
C TYR A 192 -5.64 6.70 6.24
N PRO A 193 -6.07 7.15 7.43
CA PRO A 193 -5.62 6.59 8.70
C PRO A 193 -6.08 5.14 8.97
N GLY A 194 -7.01 4.58 8.19
CA GLY A 194 -7.50 3.21 8.38
C GLY A 194 -8.12 2.58 7.13
N TRP A 195 -8.18 1.24 7.13
CA TRP A 195 -8.88 0.36 6.19
C TRP A 195 -9.81 -0.58 6.96
#